data_AF-A0A399HUM9-F1
#
_entry.id   AF-A0A399HUM9-F1
#
_cell.length_a   1.000
_cell.length_b   1.000
_cell.length_c   1.000
_cell.angle_alpha   90.00
_cell.angle_beta   90.00
_cell.angle_gamma   90.00
#
_symmetry.space_group_name_H-M   'P 1'
#
loop_
_entity.id
_entity.type
_entity.pdbx_description
1 polymer ?
#
loop_
_entity_poly.entity_id
_entity_poly.type
_entity_poly.pdbx_seq_one_letter_code
_entity_poly.pdbx_strand_id
1 'polypeptide(L)'
;MTGLTFVDLPILCPFSLPIYVPHWVAEAIFYILRVLRIVSWQRDCGAAKRSSFTRYTVPVNYVTAPLAAVLFLVAATVIGKHELMLGTIGDDDTGICPYDLVIVFLSLGYIANSLGAAGSVRWVAFKAVRLGKVGHRLYLYLYICFFSIGAFVGNDPIMVLFLSYFVRIASNIKHPRAWIHTQFCIANIATGILVSSNPTNLVLANAFKIRFISFTANMVVPVFATTVLLFPFLLYIVFADGRLIPASVEAYELPEEAENKKSANPNISTVRERPADGESLRPANEDAELEHILNPFLDRKGSLLGSFIFIATIILLLALNAVYLSKGGNTDFWVTLPAAVTMLCLDLTMGWMSRADTRAIARQKRGHAESLDVNGEVSITKNMALTHRLVNNQAKQAGYPSLA
;
A
#
# COMPACT_ATOMS: atom_id res chain seq x y z
N MET A 1 1.42 -35.63 -1.26
CA MET A 1 1.29 -34.21 -1.67
C MET A 1 -0.02 -34.04 -2.44
N THR A 2 -1.16 -34.08 -1.76
CA THR A 2 -2.49 -33.85 -2.35
C THR A 2 -3.36 -33.33 -1.22
N GLY A 3 -3.28 -32.03 -1.00
CA GLY A 3 -3.97 -31.34 0.06
C GLY A 3 -4.00 -29.87 -0.29
N LEU A 4 -4.51 -29.53 -1.47
CA LEU A 4 -5.16 -28.24 -1.61
C LEU A 4 -6.38 -28.35 -0.69
N THR A 5 -6.22 -27.92 0.56
CA THR A 5 -7.32 -27.88 1.51
C THR A 5 -8.39 -26.98 0.90
N PHE A 6 -9.64 -27.45 0.80
CA PHE A 6 -10.77 -26.65 0.29
C PHE A 6 -10.91 -25.27 0.97
N VAL A 7 -10.26 -25.10 2.13
CA VAL A 7 -10.11 -23.86 2.90
C VAL A 7 -9.37 -22.76 2.12
N ASP A 8 -8.46 -23.09 1.20
CA ASP A 8 -7.67 -22.10 0.44
C ASP A 8 -8.37 -21.65 -0.85
N LEU A 9 -9.40 -22.38 -1.27
CA LEU A 9 -10.15 -22.10 -2.50
C LEU A 9 -10.81 -20.70 -2.52
N PRO A 10 -11.46 -20.23 -1.43
CA PRO A 10 -12.01 -18.87 -1.37
C PRO A 10 -10.93 -17.78 -1.31
N ILE A 11 -9.69 -18.12 -0.96
CA ILE A 11 -8.55 -17.20 -0.94
C ILE A 11 -8.01 -17.02 -2.36
N LEU A 12 -7.89 -18.12 -3.12
CA LEU A 12 -7.37 -18.13 -4.50
C LEU A 12 -8.41 -17.70 -5.54
N CYS A 13 -9.68 -18.03 -5.30
CA CYS A 13 -10.80 -17.70 -6.19
C CYS A 13 -11.95 -17.13 -5.34
N PRO A 14 -11.94 -15.82 -5.06
CA PRO A 14 -13.02 -15.21 -4.29
C PRO A 14 -14.33 -15.38 -5.04
N PHE A 15 -15.35 -15.89 -4.35
CA PHE A 15 -16.69 -16.08 -4.90
C PHE A 15 -17.73 -15.43 -4.00
N SER A 16 -18.90 -15.17 -4.56
CA SER A 16 -19.96 -14.46 -3.86
C SER A 16 -21.14 -15.37 -3.58
N LEU A 17 -21.50 -15.51 -2.31
CA LEU A 17 -22.67 -16.29 -1.90
C LEU A 17 -23.90 -15.38 -1.81
N PRO A 18 -25.00 -15.70 -2.52
CA PRO A 18 -26.27 -15.00 -2.34
C PRO A 18 -26.94 -15.50 -1.05
N ILE A 19 -26.98 -14.65 -0.03
CA ILE A 19 -27.69 -14.89 1.23
C ILE A 19 -29.00 -14.10 1.19
N TYR A 20 -30.11 -14.80 1.39
CA TYR A 20 -31.43 -14.19 1.48
C TYR A 20 -31.71 -13.84 2.93
N VAL A 21 -31.70 -12.54 3.25
CA VAL A 21 -31.93 -12.05 4.61
C VAL A 21 -33.35 -11.46 4.69
N PRO A 22 -34.14 -11.77 5.73
CA PRO A 22 -35.42 -11.12 5.96
C PRO A 22 -35.25 -9.60 6.09
N HIS A 23 -36.13 -8.84 5.45
CA HIS A 23 -35.98 -7.39 5.34
C HIS A 23 -35.89 -6.66 6.70
N TRP A 24 -36.60 -7.15 7.72
CA TRP A 24 -36.60 -6.58 9.07
C TRP A 24 -35.24 -6.70 9.77
N VAL A 25 -34.49 -7.79 9.54
CA VAL A 25 -33.13 -7.97 10.08
C VAL A 25 -32.17 -7.00 9.39
N ALA A 26 -32.29 -6.88 8.07
CA ALA A 26 -31.47 -5.96 7.29
C ALA A 26 -31.72 -4.49 7.72
N GLU A 27 -32.98 -4.06 7.82
CA GLU A 27 -33.31 -2.70 8.28
C GLU A 27 -32.80 -2.42 9.69
N ALA A 28 -32.88 -3.39 10.62
CA ALA A 28 -32.34 -3.23 11.97
C ALA A 28 -30.81 -3.06 11.97
N ILE A 29 -30.08 -3.87 11.19
CA ILE A 29 -28.62 -3.76 11.06
C ILE A 29 -28.25 -2.42 10.42
N PHE A 30 -28.91 -2.02 9.33
CA PHE A 30 -28.65 -0.73 8.67
C PHE A 30 -29.01 0.45 9.58
N TYR A 31 -30.06 0.35 10.38
CA TYR A 31 -30.39 1.36 11.38
C TYR A 31 -29.25 1.52 12.40
N ILE A 32 -28.72 0.41 12.94
CA ILE A 32 -27.58 0.43 13.86
C ILE A 32 -26.33 1.03 13.19
N LEU A 33 -26.01 0.59 11.97
CA LEU A 33 -24.86 1.12 11.22
C LEU A 33 -25.01 2.61 10.87
N ARG A 34 -26.24 3.09 10.67
CA ARG A 34 -26.56 4.51 10.47
C ARG A 34 -26.38 5.31 11.76
N VAL A 35 -26.85 4.80 12.89
CA VAL A 35 -26.64 5.41 14.21
C VAL A 35 -25.14 5.50 14.53
N LEU A 36 -24.37 4.47 14.18
CA LEU A 36 -22.92 4.43 14.31
C LEU A 36 -22.18 5.30 13.26
N ARG A 37 -22.88 5.99 12.35
CA ARG A 37 -22.33 6.82 11.26
C ARG A 37 -21.36 6.10 10.32
N ILE A 38 -21.44 4.78 10.21
CA ILE A 38 -20.56 3.99 9.32
C ILE A 38 -21.03 4.09 7.87
N VAL A 39 -22.34 4.24 7.65
CA VAL A 39 -22.96 4.30 6.31
C VAL A 39 -23.65 5.65 6.12
N SER A 40 -23.41 6.31 4.98
CA SER A 40 -24.07 7.57 4.63
C SER A 40 -25.55 7.36 4.29
N TRP A 41 -26.35 8.41 4.50
CA TRP A 41 -27.77 8.39 4.15
C TRP A 41 -27.94 8.38 2.63
N GLN A 42 -28.11 7.20 2.04
CA GLN A 42 -28.55 7.08 0.66
C GLN A 42 -30.08 7.07 0.65
N ARG A 43 -30.66 8.10 0.01
CA ARG A 43 -32.10 8.27 -0.12
C ARG A 43 -32.53 7.44 -1.33
N ASP A 44 -32.90 6.18 -1.12
CA ASP A 44 -33.48 5.36 -2.19
C ASP A 44 -34.88 5.88 -2.51
N CYS A 45 -34.95 6.73 -3.54
CA CYS A 45 -36.20 7.18 -4.14
C CYS A 45 -36.79 6.05 -4.99
N GLY A 46 -37.81 5.35 -4.49
CA GLY A 46 -38.59 4.44 -5.32
C GLY A 46 -39.45 3.48 -4.51
N ALA A 47 -40.75 3.76 -4.46
CA ALA A 47 -41.77 2.85 -3.93
C ALA A 47 -41.99 1.66 -4.90
N ALA A 48 -41.05 0.73 -4.94
CA ALA A 48 -41.25 -0.58 -5.54
C ALA A 48 -41.68 -1.58 -4.46
N LYS A 49 -42.59 -2.49 -4.84
CA LYS A 49 -43.19 -3.54 -4.00
C LYS A 49 -42.12 -4.23 -3.13
N ARG A 50 -42.12 -3.95 -1.82
CA ARG A 50 -41.07 -4.44 -0.90
C ARG A 50 -41.15 -5.97 -0.80
N SER A 51 -40.17 -6.65 -1.38
CA SER A 51 -39.95 -8.07 -1.19
C SER A 51 -39.69 -8.36 0.30
N SER A 52 -40.28 -9.43 0.83
CA SER A 52 -40.05 -9.87 2.22
C SER A 52 -38.58 -10.24 2.48
N PHE A 53 -37.86 -10.63 1.42
CA PHE A 53 -36.44 -10.98 1.47
C PHE A 53 -35.61 -10.04 0.60
N THR A 54 -34.49 -9.58 1.15
CA THR A 54 -33.48 -8.84 0.39
C THR A 54 -32.31 -9.77 0.10
N ARG A 55 -31.92 -9.87 -1.18
CA ARG A 55 -30.77 -10.68 -1.60
C ARG A 55 -29.50 -9.89 -1.32
N TYR A 56 -28.69 -10.37 -0.39
CA TYR A 56 -27.36 -9.84 -0.13
C TYR A 56 -26.31 -10.76 -0.72
N THR A 57 -25.37 -10.16 -1.44
CA THR A 57 -24.25 -10.87 -2.04
C THR A 57 -23.06 -10.71 -1.11
N VAL A 58 -22.76 -11.74 -0.30
CA VAL A 58 -21.61 -11.69 0.61
C VAL A 58 -20.39 -12.24 -0.12
N PRO A 59 -19.33 -11.44 -0.32
CA PRO A 59 -18.09 -11.94 -0.91
C PRO A 59 -17.41 -12.86 0.11
N VAL A 60 -17.11 -14.09 -0.30
CA VAL A 60 -16.23 -15.01 0.41
C VAL A 60 -14.82 -14.78 -0.13
N ASN A 61 -13.98 -14.12 0.67
CA ASN A 61 -12.61 -13.74 0.32
C ASN A 61 -11.66 -13.97 1.50
N TYR A 62 -10.39 -13.59 1.37
CA TYR A 62 -9.38 -13.75 2.43
C TYR A 62 -9.72 -13.06 3.77
N VAL A 63 -10.66 -12.11 3.79
CA VAL A 63 -11.13 -11.44 5.03
C VAL A 63 -12.32 -12.18 5.63
N THR A 64 -13.33 -12.47 4.81
CA THR A 64 -14.60 -13.03 5.28
C THR A 64 -14.56 -14.53 5.48
N ALA A 65 -13.74 -15.26 4.70
CA ALA A 65 -13.67 -16.71 4.75
C ALA A 65 -13.08 -17.25 6.06
N PRO A 66 -11.93 -16.75 6.58
CA PRO A 66 -11.39 -17.24 7.85
C PRO A 66 -12.33 -16.95 9.02
N LEU A 67 -12.96 -15.77 9.03
CA LEU A 67 -13.93 -15.40 10.06
C LEU A 67 -15.16 -16.31 10.03
N ALA A 68 -15.71 -16.54 8.84
CA ALA A 68 -16.85 -17.45 8.66
C ALA A 68 -16.50 -18.89 9.06
N ALA A 69 -15.30 -19.36 8.77
CA ALA A 69 -14.82 -20.69 9.18
C ALA A 69 -14.76 -20.82 10.70
N VAL A 70 -14.19 -19.84 11.41
CA VAL A 70 -14.15 -19.84 12.88
C VAL A 70 -15.57 -19.82 13.47
N LEU A 71 -16.45 -18.94 12.96
CA LEU A 71 -17.85 -18.88 13.40
C LEU A 71 -18.58 -20.20 13.17
N PHE A 72 -18.36 -20.84 12.01
CA PHE A 72 -18.93 -22.14 11.70
C PHE A 72 -18.43 -23.23 12.65
N LEU A 73 -17.13 -23.27 12.95
CA LEU A 73 -16.55 -24.26 13.86
C LEU A 73 -17.04 -24.08 15.30
N VAL A 74 -17.26 -22.84 15.74
CA VAL A 74 -17.88 -22.52 17.03
C VAL A 74 -19.36 -22.94 17.03
N ALA A 75 -20.11 -22.63 15.97
CA ALA A 75 -21.53 -23.01 15.85
C ALA A 75 -21.71 -24.53 15.76
N ALA A 76 -20.77 -25.23 15.13
CA ALA A 76 -20.72 -26.68 15.06
C ALA A 76 -20.21 -27.33 16.37
N THR A 77 -19.88 -26.53 17.39
CA THR A 77 -19.34 -26.97 18.69
C THR A 77 -18.04 -27.78 18.60
N VAL A 78 -17.32 -27.67 17.48
CA VAL A 78 -16.02 -28.32 17.26
C VAL A 78 -14.91 -27.58 18.00
N ILE A 79 -15.03 -26.25 18.10
CA ILE A 79 -14.14 -25.38 18.88
C ILE A 79 -14.95 -24.83 20.06
N GLY A 80 -14.47 -25.06 21.28
CA GLY A 80 -15.06 -24.54 22.51
C GLY A 80 -14.56 -23.15 22.87
N LYS A 81 -15.11 -22.63 23.98
CA LYS A 81 -14.69 -21.33 24.55
C LYS A 81 -13.22 -21.32 24.94
N HIS A 82 -12.71 -22.45 25.44
CA HIS A 82 -11.34 -22.56 25.91
C HIS A 82 -10.35 -22.46 24.74
N GLU A 83 -10.60 -23.20 23.67
CA GLU A 83 -9.79 -23.20 22.45
C GLU A 83 -9.82 -21.83 21.76
N LEU A 84 -10.98 -21.16 21.76
CA LEU A 84 -11.09 -19.78 21.27
C LEU A 84 -10.28 -18.79 22.13
N MET A 85 -10.27 -18.98 23.45
CA MET A 85 -9.47 -18.18 24.36
C MET A 85 -7.97 -18.40 24.14
N LEU A 86 -7.53 -19.65 23.99
CA LEU A 86 -6.13 -19.98 23.68
C LEU A 86 -5.72 -19.41 22.31
N GLY A 87 -6.61 -19.46 21.31
CA GLY A 87 -6.35 -18.89 19.98
C GLY A 87 -6.32 -17.37 19.92
N THR A 88 -6.79 -16.66 20.97
CA THR A 88 -6.84 -15.19 21.00
C THR A 88 -5.85 -14.60 22.00
N ILE A 89 -5.84 -15.11 23.23
CA ILE A 89 -4.95 -14.68 24.31
C ILE A 89 -3.62 -15.42 24.24
N GLY A 90 -3.60 -16.66 23.79
CA GLY A 90 -2.41 -17.51 23.81
C GLY A 90 -2.46 -18.54 24.93
N ASP A 91 -1.47 -19.41 24.89
CA ASP A 91 -1.31 -20.53 25.80
C ASP A 91 0.08 -20.44 26.44
N ASP A 92 0.11 -20.43 27.78
CA ASP A 92 1.33 -20.26 28.58
C ASP A 92 2.30 -21.44 28.38
N ASP A 93 1.80 -22.63 28.02
CA ASP A 93 2.61 -23.85 27.85
C ASP A 93 3.33 -23.91 26.49
N THR A 94 2.65 -23.48 25.43
CA THR A 94 3.24 -23.40 24.08
C THR A 94 4.09 -22.14 23.91
N GLY A 95 3.87 -21.09 24.71
CA GLY A 95 4.60 -19.82 24.63
C GLY A 95 4.21 -18.98 23.40
N ILE A 96 3.11 -19.33 22.73
CA ILE A 96 2.60 -18.60 21.57
C ILE A 96 1.52 -17.65 22.05
N CYS A 97 1.76 -16.35 21.89
CA CYS A 97 0.80 -15.29 22.19
C CYS A 97 0.33 -14.63 20.87
N PRO A 98 -0.84 -14.99 20.31
CA PRO A 98 -1.31 -14.45 19.04
C PRO A 98 -1.41 -12.92 19.01
N TYR A 99 -1.79 -12.30 20.13
CA TYR A 99 -1.87 -10.85 20.25
C TYR A 99 -0.50 -10.17 20.10
N ASP A 100 0.59 -10.78 20.56
CA ASP A 100 1.95 -10.25 20.46
C ASP A 100 2.31 -10.01 18.98
N LEU A 101 2.06 -11.03 18.15
CA LEU A 101 2.28 -10.99 16.71
C LEU A 101 1.49 -9.88 16.02
N VAL A 102 0.21 -9.73 16.37
CA VAL A 102 -0.66 -8.69 15.80
C VAL A 102 -0.11 -7.32 16.17
N ILE A 103 0.31 -7.11 17.41
CA ILE A 103 0.81 -5.81 17.85
C ILE A 103 2.19 -5.51 17.23
N VAL A 104 3.08 -6.49 17.16
CA VAL A 104 4.38 -6.35 16.47
C VAL A 104 4.15 -5.93 15.01
N PHE A 105 3.24 -6.61 14.31
CA PHE A 105 2.91 -6.30 12.93
C PHE A 105 2.31 -4.91 12.74
N LEU A 106 1.35 -4.52 13.59
CA LEU A 106 0.76 -3.18 13.58
C LEU A 106 1.80 -2.10 13.91
N SER A 107 2.72 -2.38 14.83
CA SER A 107 3.78 -1.45 15.25
C SER A 107 4.79 -1.21 14.13
N LEU A 108 5.34 -2.28 13.55
CA LEU A 108 6.27 -2.19 12.42
C LEU A 108 5.60 -1.58 11.19
N GLY A 109 4.36 -2.01 10.89
CA GLY A 109 3.56 -1.44 9.81
C GLY A 109 3.28 0.05 9.98
N TYR A 110 3.02 0.52 11.20
CA TYR A 110 2.87 1.94 11.50
C TYR A 110 4.18 2.71 11.27
N ILE A 111 5.30 2.21 11.80
CA ILE A 111 6.61 2.86 11.64
C ILE A 111 6.99 2.96 10.15
N ALA A 112 6.79 1.88 9.40
CA ALA A 112 6.97 1.82 7.96
C ALA A 112 6.11 2.84 7.21
N ASN A 113 4.82 2.93 7.55
CA ASN A 113 3.90 3.86 6.90
C ASN A 113 4.26 5.32 7.21
N SER A 114 4.63 5.63 8.45
CA SER A 114 5.06 6.99 8.83
C SER A 114 6.34 7.40 8.09
N LEU A 115 7.32 6.49 7.97
CA LEU A 115 8.55 6.76 7.20
C LEU A 115 8.24 6.97 5.69
N GLY A 116 7.27 6.23 5.15
CA GLY A 116 6.74 6.43 3.81
C GLY A 116 6.06 7.80 3.64
N ALA A 117 5.29 8.23 4.63
CA ALA A 117 4.61 9.53 4.65
C ALA A 117 5.58 10.72 4.77
N ALA A 118 6.67 10.57 5.52
CA ALA A 118 7.76 11.55 5.62
C ALA A 118 8.52 11.74 4.30
N GLY A 119 8.39 10.78 3.36
CA GLY A 119 8.94 10.86 2.02
C GLY A 119 10.36 10.32 1.86
N SER A 120 10.93 9.73 2.92
CA SER A 120 12.27 9.11 2.91
C SER A 120 12.39 8.07 1.81
N VAL A 121 11.38 7.19 1.68
CA VAL A 121 11.33 6.12 0.68
C VAL A 121 11.32 6.70 -0.75
N ARG A 122 10.56 7.77 -0.98
CA ARG A 122 10.46 8.45 -2.29
C ARG A 122 11.80 9.05 -2.70
N TRP A 123 12.46 9.71 -1.75
CA TRP A 123 13.77 10.31 -1.97
C TRP A 123 14.85 9.27 -2.31
N VAL A 124 14.87 8.13 -1.59
CA VAL A 124 15.82 7.04 -1.89
C VAL A 124 15.52 6.43 -3.26
N ALA A 125 14.24 6.21 -3.60
CA ALA A 125 13.85 5.70 -4.91
C ALA A 125 14.30 6.63 -6.06
N PHE A 126 14.04 7.93 -5.94
CA PHE A 126 14.48 8.93 -6.91
C PHE A 126 16.01 8.95 -7.07
N LYS A 127 16.74 8.92 -5.95
CA LYS A 127 18.20 8.90 -5.96
C LYS A 127 18.75 7.63 -6.62
N ALA A 128 18.13 6.47 -6.35
CA ALA A 128 18.51 5.19 -6.95
C ALA A 128 18.34 5.20 -8.48
N VAL A 129 17.27 5.79 -9.00
CA VAL A 129 17.05 5.94 -10.45
C VAL A 129 18.11 6.84 -11.09
N ARG A 130 18.42 8.01 -10.49
CA ARG A 130 19.46 8.93 -11.02
C ARG A 130 20.85 8.31 -11.08
N LEU A 131 21.16 7.37 -10.19
CA LEU A 131 22.43 6.62 -10.20
C LEU A 131 22.49 5.56 -11.31
N GLY A 132 21.34 5.13 -11.82
CA GLY A 132 21.19 4.00 -12.73
C GLY A 132 21.22 4.35 -14.22
N LYS A 133 22.36 4.83 -14.74
CA LYS A 133 22.50 5.15 -16.18
C LYS A 133 22.39 3.93 -17.12
N VAL A 134 22.64 2.72 -16.60
CA VAL A 134 22.60 1.45 -17.35
C VAL A 134 21.55 0.53 -16.73
N GLY A 135 20.55 0.10 -17.50
CA GLY A 135 19.39 -0.61 -16.97
C GLY A 135 19.72 -1.96 -16.34
N HIS A 136 20.66 -2.72 -16.90
CA HIS A 136 21.10 -4.00 -16.32
C HIS A 136 21.86 -3.82 -14.99
N ARG A 137 22.69 -2.76 -14.88
CA ARG A 137 23.39 -2.44 -13.63
C ARG A 137 22.43 -1.92 -12.58
N LEU A 138 21.49 -1.06 -12.98
CA LEU A 138 20.42 -0.59 -12.09
C LEU A 138 19.58 -1.77 -11.58
N TYR A 139 19.24 -2.72 -12.46
CA TYR A 139 18.52 -3.93 -12.09
C TYR A 139 19.28 -4.76 -11.06
N LEU A 140 20.59 -4.95 -11.23
CA LEU A 140 21.45 -5.61 -10.22
C LEU A 140 21.54 -4.82 -8.91
N TYR A 141 21.75 -3.51 -8.97
CA TYR A 141 21.84 -2.67 -7.76
C TYR A 141 20.55 -2.67 -6.96
N LEU A 142 19.41 -2.57 -7.64
CA LEU A 142 18.12 -2.71 -6.99
C LEU A 142 17.94 -4.11 -6.43
N TYR A 143 18.27 -5.17 -7.18
CA TYR A 143 18.20 -6.54 -6.69
C TYR A 143 18.95 -6.74 -5.37
N ILE A 144 20.21 -6.29 -5.30
CA ILE A 144 21.04 -6.37 -4.09
C ILE A 144 20.50 -5.47 -2.96
N CYS A 145 19.99 -4.29 -3.32
CA CYS A 145 19.41 -3.36 -2.36
C CYS A 145 18.15 -3.96 -1.70
N PHE A 146 17.23 -4.50 -2.50
CA PHE A 146 16.02 -5.14 -1.99
C PHE A 146 16.32 -6.44 -1.25
N PHE A 147 17.34 -7.20 -1.65
CA PHE A 147 17.81 -8.34 -0.87
C PHE A 147 18.29 -7.87 0.52
N SER A 148 19.13 -6.84 0.58
CA SER A 148 19.62 -6.31 1.85
C SER A 148 18.49 -5.78 2.74
N ILE A 149 17.59 -4.97 2.19
CA ILE A 149 16.46 -4.44 2.94
C ILE A 149 15.55 -5.60 3.40
N GLY A 150 15.16 -6.51 2.51
CA GLY A 150 14.33 -7.66 2.89
C GLY A 150 14.98 -8.56 3.94
N ALA A 151 16.29 -8.77 3.88
CA ALA A 151 17.01 -9.61 4.83
C ALA A 151 17.02 -9.03 6.24
N PHE A 152 17.24 -7.72 6.40
CA PHE A 152 17.39 -7.09 7.72
C PHE A 152 16.11 -6.43 8.25
N VAL A 153 15.31 -5.87 7.36
CA VAL A 153 14.14 -5.07 7.67
C VAL A 153 12.86 -5.90 7.57
N GLY A 154 12.76 -6.71 6.52
CA GLY A 154 11.58 -7.50 6.20
C GLY A 154 10.85 -7.05 4.92
N ASN A 155 9.75 -7.73 4.58
CA ASN A 155 8.93 -7.48 3.38
C ASN A 155 7.77 -6.49 3.63
N ASP A 156 7.95 -5.61 4.61
CA ASP A 156 6.96 -4.65 5.08
C ASP A 156 6.48 -3.67 3.99
N PRO A 157 5.42 -2.87 4.25
CA PRO A 157 4.87 -1.88 3.31
C PRO A 157 5.90 -0.94 2.66
N ILE A 158 7.07 -0.73 3.28
CA ILE A 158 8.18 0.06 2.75
C ILE A 158 8.63 -0.45 1.38
N MET A 159 8.72 -1.78 1.19
CA MET A 159 9.15 -2.39 -0.08
C MET A 159 8.15 -2.12 -1.19
N VAL A 160 6.86 -2.30 -0.89
CA VAL A 160 5.75 -2.01 -1.81
C VAL A 160 5.68 -0.52 -2.15
N LEU A 161 5.87 0.35 -1.15
CA LEU A 161 5.92 1.80 -1.33
C LEU A 161 7.08 2.19 -2.26
N PHE A 162 8.29 1.71 -1.99
CA PHE A 162 9.46 2.00 -2.82
C PHE A 162 9.23 1.58 -4.27
N LEU A 163 8.73 0.37 -4.51
CA LEU A 163 8.42 -0.13 -5.85
C LEU A 163 7.39 0.76 -6.56
N SER A 164 6.32 1.15 -5.86
CA SER A 164 5.27 1.99 -6.41
C SER A 164 5.81 3.35 -6.88
N TYR A 165 6.79 3.93 -6.19
CA TYR A 165 7.45 5.16 -6.63
C TYR A 165 8.46 4.89 -7.75
N PHE A 166 9.30 3.86 -7.63
CA PHE A 166 10.31 3.52 -8.62
C PHE A 166 9.71 3.34 -10.01
N VAL A 167 8.63 2.54 -10.11
CA VAL A 167 7.96 2.26 -11.38
C VAL A 167 7.37 3.52 -12.02
N ARG A 168 6.91 4.48 -11.21
CA ARG A 168 6.32 5.72 -11.72
C ARG A 168 7.38 6.75 -12.15
N ILE A 169 8.58 6.72 -11.57
CA ILE A 169 9.69 7.63 -11.91
C ILE A 169 10.37 7.22 -13.22
N ALA A 170 10.35 5.92 -13.55
CA ALA A 170 11.03 5.39 -14.73
C ALA A 170 10.18 5.58 -16.00
N SER A 171 10.48 6.63 -16.77
CA SER A 171 9.74 7.04 -17.98
C SER A 171 9.77 6.03 -19.13
N ASN A 172 10.79 5.16 -19.19
CA ASN A 172 11.02 4.24 -20.30
C ASN A 172 10.49 2.80 -20.06
N ILE A 173 9.86 2.54 -18.91
CA ILE A 173 9.34 1.19 -18.58
C ILE A 173 7.86 1.10 -18.95
N LYS A 174 7.56 0.69 -20.20
CA LYS A 174 6.17 0.50 -20.67
C LYS A 174 5.41 -0.59 -19.90
N HIS A 175 6.11 -1.65 -19.48
CA HIS A 175 5.55 -2.73 -18.68
C HIS A 175 6.44 -3.02 -17.47
N PRO A 176 6.12 -2.49 -16.27
CA PRO A 176 6.95 -2.66 -15.06
C PRO A 176 6.94 -4.07 -14.47
N ARG A 177 6.41 -5.04 -15.22
CA ARG A 177 6.20 -6.42 -14.80
C ARG A 177 7.49 -7.09 -14.32
N ALA A 178 8.59 -6.93 -15.06
CA ALA A 178 9.88 -7.53 -14.69
C ALA A 178 10.40 -7.00 -13.35
N TRP A 179 10.37 -5.69 -13.18
CA TRP A 179 10.84 -5.02 -11.97
C TRP A 179 9.98 -5.38 -10.75
N ILE A 180 8.66 -5.37 -10.91
CA ILE A 180 7.71 -5.75 -9.85
C ILE A 180 7.93 -7.20 -9.41
N HIS A 181 7.97 -8.14 -10.36
CA HIS A 181 8.13 -9.56 -10.03
C HIS A 181 9.48 -9.83 -9.36
N THR A 182 10.56 -9.28 -9.88
CA THR A 182 11.90 -9.48 -9.32
C THR A 182 11.98 -8.97 -7.89
N GLN A 183 11.44 -7.77 -7.63
CA GLN A 183 11.42 -7.17 -6.30
C GLN A 183 10.56 -7.99 -5.34
N PHE A 184 9.38 -8.42 -5.76
CA PHE A 184 8.51 -9.25 -4.95
C PHE A 184 9.15 -10.61 -4.63
N CYS A 185 9.79 -11.25 -5.60
CA CYS A 185 10.50 -12.51 -5.40
C CYS A 185 11.70 -12.35 -4.45
N ILE A 186 12.57 -11.38 -4.70
CA ILE A 186 13.80 -11.21 -3.90
C ILE A 186 13.50 -10.74 -2.48
N ALA A 187 12.51 -9.86 -2.29
CA ALA A 187 12.10 -9.41 -0.97
C ALA A 187 11.63 -10.60 -0.12
N ASN A 188 10.72 -11.42 -0.66
CA ASN A 188 10.22 -12.61 0.04
C ASN A 188 11.33 -13.62 0.35
N ILE A 189 12.20 -13.92 -0.62
CA ILE A 189 13.32 -14.85 -0.42
C ILE A 189 14.29 -14.32 0.64
N ALA A 190 14.63 -13.04 0.60
CA ALA A 190 15.55 -12.41 1.55
C ALA A 190 15.02 -12.44 2.99
N THR A 191 13.70 -12.25 3.19
CA THR A 191 13.11 -12.34 4.54
C THR A 191 13.26 -13.72 5.20
N GLY A 192 13.57 -14.76 4.43
CA GLY A 192 13.81 -16.10 4.95
C GLY A 192 15.09 -16.24 5.79
N ILE A 193 16.03 -15.28 5.72
CA ILE A 193 17.32 -15.38 6.42
C ILE A 193 17.17 -15.24 7.93
N LEU A 194 16.42 -14.23 8.38
CA LEU A 194 16.27 -13.91 9.79
C LEU A 194 14.85 -14.19 10.26
N VAL A 195 14.73 -14.71 11.48
CA VAL A 195 13.43 -14.94 12.13
C VAL A 195 12.62 -13.64 12.26
N SER A 196 13.29 -12.53 12.59
CA SER A 196 12.66 -11.22 12.82
C SER A 196 12.17 -10.52 11.56
N SER A 197 12.67 -10.92 10.38
CA SER A 197 12.38 -10.21 9.12
C SER A 197 11.04 -10.58 8.50
N ASN A 198 10.35 -11.59 9.03
CA ASN A 198 9.00 -11.95 8.62
C ASN A 198 8.20 -12.43 9.83
N PRO A 199 7.01 -11.84 10.11
CA PRO A 199 6.15 -12.30 11.19
C PRO A 199 5.86 -13.81 11.13
N THR A 200 5.74 -14.38 9.93
CA THR A 200 5.52 -15.82 9.74
C THR A 200 6.69 -16.67 10.28
N ASN A 201 7.93 -16.21 10.06
CA ASN A 201 9.12 -16.90 10.56
C ASN A 201 9.18 -16.83 12.08
N LEU A 202 8.77 -15.70 12.66
CA LEU A 202 8.68 -15.52 14.11
C LEU A 202 7.67 -16.50 14.73
N VAL A 203 6.47 -16.62 14.13
CA VAL A 203 5.47 -17.61 14.57
C VAL A 203 6.02 -19.02 14.50
N LEU A 204 6.65 -19.37 13.38
CA LEU A 204 7.17 -20.72 13.17
C LEU A 204 8.28 -21.03 14.17
N ALA A 205 9.21 -20.10 14.38
CA ALA A 205 10.31 -20.26 15.32
C ALA A 205 9.80 -20.43 16.76
N ASN A 206 8.78 -19.66 17.15
CA ASN A 206 8.17 -19.76 18.48
C ASN A 206 7.40 -21.07 18.64
N ALA A 207 6.58 -21.45 17.66
CA ALA A 207 5.77 -22.66 17.71
C ALA A 207 6.61 -23.95 17.80
N PHE A 208 7.72 -24.00 17.07
CA PHE A 208 8.63 -25.14 17.06
C PHE A 208 9.82 -24.99 18.03
N LYS A 209 9.84 -23.92 18.85
CA LYS A 209 10.92 -23.59 19.79
C LYS A 209 12.31 -23.64 19.14
N ILE A 210 12.42 -23.12 17.91
CA ILE A 210 13.66 -23.10 17.13
C ILE A 210 14.53 -21.93 17.59
N ARG A 211 15.77 -22.21 17.98
CA ARG A 211 16.75 -21.17 18.32
C ARG A 211 17.05 -20.30 17.09
N PHE A 212 17.10 -18.99 17.30
CA PHE A 212 17.42 -18.00 16.26
C PHE A 212 18.65 -18.38 15.42
N ILE A 213 19.76 -18.73 16.07
CA ILE A 213 21.01 -19.07 15.37
C ILE A 213 20.87 -20.33 14.51
N SER A 214 20.12 -21.32 14.99
CA SER A 214 19.87 -22.56 14.26
C SER A 214 18.96 -22.31 13.06
N PHE A 215 17.95 -21.45 13.19
CA PHE A 215 17.12 -21.04 12.07
C PHE A 215 17.97 -20.36 10.97
N THR A 216 18.71 -19.30 11.34
CA THR A 216 19.50 -18.51 10.41
C THR A 216 20.60 -19.35 9.74
N ALA A 217 21.30 -20.20 10.49
CA ALA A 217 22.36 -21.06 9.94
C ALA A 217 21.83 -22.06 8.89
N ASN A 218 20.63 -22.59 9.08
CA ASN A 218 20.02 -23.51 8.13
C ASN A 218 19.38 -22.80 6.93
N MET A 219 18.91 -21.56 7.09
CA MET A 219 18.24 -20.80 6.03
C MET A 219 19.19 -19.97 5.15
N VAL A 220 20.34 -19.52 5.68
CA VAL A 220 21.24 -18.63 4.94
C VAL A 220 21.76 -19.27 3.65
N VAL A 221 22.14 -20.56 3.69
CA VAL A 221 22.66 -21.29 2.52
C VAL A 221 21.62 -21.42 1.41
N PRO A 222 20.41 -22.00 1.65
CA PRO A 222 19.41 -22.13 0.59
C PRO A 222 18.89 -20.78 0.09
N VAL A 223 18.74 -19.78 0.96
CA VAL A 223 18.32 -18.43 0.54
C VAL A 223 19.38 -17.78 -0.35
N PHE A 224 20.66 -17.85 0.03
CA PHE A 224 21.73 -17.27 -0.76
C PHE A 224 21.92 -17.99 -2.10
N ALA A 225 21.88 -19.33 -2.10
CA ALA A 225 21.95 -20.13 -3.33
C ALA A 225 20.79 -19.78 -4.28
N THR A 226 19.57 -19.70 -3.76
CA THR A 226 18.39 -19.30 -4.55
C THR A 226 18.55 -17.88 -5.08
N THR A 227 19.04 -16.95 -4.26
CA THR A 227 19.26 -15.55 -4.66
C THR A 227 20.26 -15.42 -5.80
N VAL A 228 21.36 -16.17 -5.75
CA VAL A 228 22.41 -16.15 -6.79
C VAL A 228 21.90 -16.78 -8.09
N LEU A 229 21.12 -17.87 -8.01
CA LEU A 229 20.57 -18.55 -9.19
C LEU A 229 19.39 -17.80 -9.82
N LEU A 230 18.57 -17.16 -8.99
CA LEU A 230 17.36 -16.46 -9.44
C LEU A 230 17.70 -15.22 -10.28
N PHE A 231 18.78 -14.50 -9.94
CA PHE A 231 19.17 -13.30 -10.69
C PHE A 231 19.39 -13.54 -12.20
N PRO A 232 20.30 -14.44 -12.62
CA PRO A 232 20.49 -14.73 -14.04
C PRO A 232 19.27 -15.40 -14.67
N PHE A 233 18.50 -16.20 -13.91
CA PHE A 233 17.27 -16.82 -14.40
C PHE A 233 16.20 -15.78 -14.76
N LEU A 234 15.96 -14.81 -13.88
CA LEU A 234 15.01 -13.73 -14.14
C LEU A 234 15.49 -12.83 -15.28
N LEU A 235 16.78 -12.48 -15.30
CA LEU A 235 17.33 -11.54 -16.28
C LEU A 235 17.41 -12.13 -17.70
N TYR A 236 17.90 -13.37 -17.84
CA TYR A 236 18.22 -13.96 -19.14
C TYR A 236 17.19 -14.96 -19.68
N ILE A 237 16.29 -15.48 -18.83
CA ILE A 237 15.30 -16.49 -19.26
C ILE A 237 13.89 -15.91 -19.20
N VAL A 238 13.46 -15.41 -18.04
CA VAL A 238 12.07 -14.95 -17.85
C VAL A 238 11.84 -13.56 -18.47
N PHE A 239 12.77 -12.63 -18.25
CA PHE A 239 12.68 -11.24 -18.71
C PHE A 239 13.74 -10.91 -19.77
N ALA A 240 14.04 -11.89 -20.63
CA ALA A 240 15.02 -11.75 -21.71
C ALA A 240 14.65 -10.68 -22.76
N ASP A 241 13.39 -10.22 -22.79
CA ASP A 241 12.93 -9.18 -23.71
C ASP A 241 13.48 -7.80 -23.29
N GLY A 242 14.23 -7.16 -24.19
CA GLY A 242 14.79 -5.81 -24.00
C GLY A 242 13.74 -4.71 -23.81
N ARG A 243 12.46 -4.99 -24.04
CA ARG A 243 11.34 -4.08 -23.70
C ARG A 243 10.98 -4.09 -22.21
N LEU A 244 11.37 -5.13 -21.47
CA LEU A 244 11.11 -5.28 -20.04
C LEU A 244 12.24 -4.71 -19.20
N ILE A 245 13.49 -4.93 -19.63
CA ILE A 245 14.70 -4.39 -19.00
C ILE A 245 15.51 -3.65 -20.08
N PRO A 246 15.28 -2.34 -20.25
CA PRO A 246 15.96 -1.58 -21.29
C PRO A 246 17.48 -1.47 -21.00
N ALA A 247 18.28 -1.33 -22.05
CA ALA A 247 19.74 -1.22 -21.93
C ALA A 247 20.16 0.07 -21.19
N SER A 248 19.41 1.16 -21.37
CA SER A 248 19.52 2.42 -20.62
C SER A 248 18.20 2.75 -19.94
N VAL A 249 18.28 3.27 -18.72
CA VAL A 249 17.13 3.82 -18.00
C VAL A 249 17.37 5.32 -17.90
N GLU A 250 16.53 6.09 -18.58
CA GLU A 250 16.50 7.55 -18.42
C GLU A 250 15.51 7.87 -17.31
N ALA A 251 15.97 8.62 -16.31
CA ALA A 251 15.07 9.25 -15.37
C ALA A 251 14.32 10.35 -16.13
N TYR A 252 13.03 10.54 -15.86
CA TYR A 252 12.37 11.76 -16.33
C TYR A 252 13.10 12.96 -15.70
N GLU A 253 13.64 13.85 -16.53
CA GLU A 253 14.35 15.05 -16.05
C GLU A 253 13.31 16.12 -15.70
N LEU A 254 13.50 16.76 -14.53
CA LEU A 254 12.68 17.89 -14.13
C LEU A 254 12.93 19.04 -15.12
N PRO A 255 11.89 19.71 -15.65
CA PRO A 255 12.04 21.05 -16.16
C PRO A 255 12.64 21.94 -15.06
N GLU A 256 13.59 22.83 -15.37
CA GLU A 256 14.29 23.68 -14.38
C GLU A 256 13.31 24.48 -13.48
N GLU A 257 12.10 24.75 -13.97
CA GLU A 257 11.01 25.40 -13.23
C GLU A 257 10.43 24.53 -12.10
N ALA A 258 10.38 23.21 -12.28
CA ALA A 258 9.84 22.26 -11.30
C ALA A 258 10.86 21.86 -10.22
N GLU A 259 12.16 21.91 -10.53
CA GLU A 259 13.26 21.68 -9.57
C GLU A 259 13.37 22.84 -8.56
N ASN A 260 13.06 24.07 -9.00
CA ASN A 260 13.06 25.27 -8.16
C ASN A 260 11.76 25.46 -7.33
N LYS A 261 10.70 24.71 -7.64
CA LYS A 261 9.44 24.76 -6.90
C LYS A 261 9.54 23.99 -5.59
N LYS A 262 8.96 24.53 -4.51
CA LYS A 262 8.93 23.85 -3.20
C LYS A 262 8.11 22.56 -3.30
N SER A 263 8.68 21.43 -2.90
CA SER A 263 8.00 20.13 -2.95
C SER A 263 6.69 20.17 -2.17
N ALA A 264 5.60 19.79 -2.84
CA ALA A 264 4.28 19.83 -2.24
C ALA A 264 4.06 18.58 -1.37
N ASN A 265 3.57 18.77 -0.14
CA ASN A 265 3.23 17.65 0.71
C ASN A 265 2.05 16.87 0.10
N PRO A 266 2.24 15.58 -0.24
CA PRO A 266 1.23 14.73 -0.88
C PRO A 266 0.18 14.23 0.12
N ASN A 267 0.45 14.30 1.42
CA ASN A 267 -0.48 13.87 2.48
C ASN A 267 -1.55 14.93 2.78
N ILE A 268 -1.47 16.11 2.16
CA ILE A 268 -2.50 17.16 2.26
C ILE A 268 -3.56 16.86 1.20
N SER A 269 -4.75 16.47 1.64
CA SER A 269 -5.87 16.18 0.74
C SER A 269 -6.22 17.40 -0.11
N THR A 270 -6.08 17.25 -1.42
CA THR A 270 -6.81 18.06 -2.39
C THR A 270 -8.21 17.48 -2.50
N VAL A 271 -9.23 18.34 -2.58
CA VAL A 271 -10.61 17.89 -2.84
C VAL A 271 -10.57 17.20 -4.21
N ARG A 272 -10.70 15.87 -4.21
CA ARG A 272 -10.72 15.07 -5.43
C ARG A 272 -12.14 15.11 -5.96
N GLU A 273 -12.43 16.06 -6.83
CA GLU A 273 -13.68 16.03 -7.57
C GLU A 273 -13.59 14.92 -8.63
N ARG A 274 -14.64 14.11 -8.68
CA ARG A 274 -14.80 13.05 -9.68
C ARG A 274 -14.86 13.73 -11.04
N PRO A 275 -14.00 13.35 -12.02
CA PRO A 275 -14.07 13.98 -13.34
C PRO A 275 -15.46 13.72 -13.92
N ALA A 276 -16.13 14.80 -14.34
CA ALA A 276 -17.29 14.70 -15.21
C ALA A 276 -16.85 14.05 -16.52
N ASP A 277 -17.70 13.15 -16.99
CA ASP A 277 -17.42 12.28 -18.13
C ASP A 277 -17.17 13.11 -19.40
N GLY A 278 -15.99 12.96 -20.00
CA GLY A 278 -15.72 13.39 -21.38
C GLY A 278 -14.55 14.36 -21.57
N GLU A 279 -13.60 13.92 -22.42
CA GLU A 279 -12.57 14.71 -23.10
C GLU A 279 -11.26 15.05 -22.36
N SER A 280 -10.28 14.13 -22.46
CA SER A 280 -8.96 14.38 -23.06
C SER A 280 -8.11 13.10 -23.06
N LEU A 281 -7.53 12.79 -24.22
CA LEU A 281 -6.49 11.77 -24.37
C LEU A 281 -5.21 12.28 -23.69
N ARG A 282 -4.80 11.59 -22.62
CA ARG A 282 -3.82 11.92 -21.57
C ARG A 282 -4.39 12.86 -20.51
N PRO A 283 -4.77 12.34 -19.32
CA PRO A 283 -5.32 13.17 -18.27
C PRO A 283 -4.22 14.11 -17.76
N ALA A 284 -4.48 15.41 -17.66
CA ALA A 284 -3.61 16.40 -17.00
C ALA A 284 -3.21 16.02 -15.55
N ASN A 285 -3.89 15.02 -14.98
CA ASN A 285 -3.56 14.38 -13.71
C ASN A 285 -2.24 13.59 -13.74
N GLU A 286 -1.85 13.00 -14.88
CA GLU A 286 -0.60 12.22 -14.98
C GLU A 286 0.62 13.13 -14.88
N ASP A 287 0.62 14.28 -15.55
CA ASP A 287 1.76 15.22 -15.54
C ASP A 287 1.92 15.90 -14.17
N ALA A 288 0.81 16.23 -13.49
CA ALA A 288 0.84 16.79 -12.13
C ALA A 288 1.23 15.74 -11.07
N GLU A 289 0.75 14.48 -11.19
CA GLU A 289 1.22 13.39 -10.33
C GLU A 289 2.70 13.08 -10.60
N LEU A 290 3.14 13.12 -11.85
CA LEU A 290 4.53 12.91 -12.24
C LEU A 290 5.43 14.03 -11.69
N GLU A 291 5.02 15.31 -11.78
CA GLU A 291 5.72 16.45 -11.16
C GLU A 291 5.90 16.25 -9.64
N HIS A 292 4.85 15.79 -8.95
CA HIS A 292 4.91 15.47 -7.52
C HIS A 292 5.81 14.28 -7.17
N ILE A 293 5.96 13.33 -8.10
CA ILE A 293 6.84 12.17 -7.95
C ILE A 293 8.29 12.55 -8.24
N LEU A 294 8.51 13.47 -9.18
CA LEU A 294 9.82 13.92 -9.62
C LEU A 294 10.46 14.94 -8.68
N ASN A 295 9.66 15.74 -7.96
CA ASN A 295 10.11 16.58 -6.86
C ASN A 295 9.68 15.97 -5.51
N PRO A 296 10.42 14.95 -5.01
CA PRO A 296 10.00 14.18 -3.86
C PRO A 296 9.91 15.06 -2.60
N PHE A 297 8.70 15.13 -2.03
CA PHE A 297 8.52 15.69 -0.70
C PHE A 297 9.38 14.92 0.30
N LEU A 298 10.20 15.63 1.07
CA LEU A 298 11.02 15.06 2.13
C LEU A 298 10.94 15.96 3.35
N ASP A 299 10.19 15.53 4.36
CA ASP A 299 10.29 16.14 5.68
C ASP A 299 11.59 15.68 6.34
N ARG A 300 12.63 16.51 6.27
CA ARG A 300 13.97 16.16 6.78
C ARG A 300 13.95 15.83 8.28
N LYS A 301 13.10 16.49 9.07
CA LYS A 301 13.07 16.28 10.52
C LYS A 301 12.35 14.96 10.86
N GLY A 302 11.15 14.77 10.33
CA GLY A 302 10.39 13.53 10.53
C GLY A 302 11.09 12.31 9.94
N SER A 303 11.67 12.44 8.74
CA SER A 303 12.44 11.37 8.09
C SER A 303 13.64 10.92 8.92
N LEU A 304 14.42 11.87 9.47
CA LEU A 304 15.64 11.55 10.21
C LEU A 304 15.32 10.90 11.56
N LEU A 305 14.36 11.46 12.31
CA LEU A 305 13.91 10.87 13.58
C LEU A 305 13.25 9.50 13.36
N GLY A 306 12.38 9.38 12.36
CA GLY A 306 11.71 8.13 12.02
C GLY A 306 12.69 7.04 11.58
N SER A 307 13.68 7.38 10.74
CA SER A 307 14.73 6.43 10.33
C SER A 307 15.57 5.97 11.52
N PHE A 308 15.91 6.88 12.44
CA PHE A 308 16.67 6.55 13.64
C PHE A 308 15.90 5.57 14.54
N ILE A 309 14.63 5.85 14.83
CA ILE A 309 13.77 4.96 15.62
C ILE A 309 13.69 3.59 14.94
N PHE A 310 13.41 3.55 13.64
CA PHE A 310 13.27 2.31 12.90
C PHE A 310 14.54 1.44 12.94
N ILE A 311 15.70 2.03 12.66
CA ILE A 311 16.99 1.32 12.70
C ILE A 311 17.28 0.81 14.12
N ALA A 312 17.04 1.64 15.14
CA ALA A 312 17.21 1.25 16.54
C ALA A 312 16.28 0.09 16.92
N THR A 313 15.01 0.11 16.50
CA THR A 313 14.04 -0.97 16.71
C THR A 313 14.52 -2.28 16.08
N ILE A 314 14.99 -2.25 14.83
CA ILE A 314 15.47 -3.44 14.14
C ILE A 314 16.72 -4.02 14.82
N ILE A 315 17.69 -3.17 15.18
CA ILE A 315 18.90 -3.61 15.88
C ILE A 315 18.54 -4.23 17.23
N LEU A 316 17.63 -3.60 17.98
CA LEU A 316 17.21 -4.08 19.29
C LEU A 316 16.42 -5.40 19.17
N LEU A 317 15.51 -5.51 18.21
CA LEU A 317 14.81 -6.77 17.91
C LEU A 317 15.81 -7.88 17.57
N LEU A 318 16.76 -7.61 16.68
CA LEU A 318 17.76 -8.59 16.27
C LEU A 318 18.64 -9.04 17.45
N ALA A 319 19.08 -8.09 18.28
CA ALA A 319 19.92 -8.36 19.43
C ALA A 319 19.16 -9.13 20.52
N LEU A 320 17.94 -8.72 20.86
CA LEU A 320 17.13 -9.40 21.86
C LEU A 320 16.69 -10.77 21.36
N ASN A 321 16.30 -10.92 20.11
CA ASN A 321 15.93 -12.22 19.56
C ASN A 321 17.12 -13.19 19.51
N ALA A 322 18.34 -12.70 19.25
CA ALA A 322 19.54 -13.53 19.36
C ALA A 322 19.80 -14.01 20.80
N VAL A 323 19.49 -13.21 21.82
CA VAL A 323 19.80 -13.50 23.23
C VAL A 323 18.66 -14.23 23.96
N TYR A 324 17.40 -13.82 23.74
CA TYR A 324 16.22 -14.23 24.51
C TYR A 324 15.42 -15.36 23.87
N LEU A 325 15.44 -15.59 22.54
CA LEU A 325 14.86 -16.83 21.98
C LEU A 325 15.56 -18.08 22.54
N SER A 326 16.81 -17.97 23.00
CA SER A 326 17.51 -19.09 23.65
C SER A 326 16.96 -19.43 25.04
N LYS A 327 16.13 -18.58 25.64
CA LYS A 327 15.57 -18.73 27.00
C LYS A 327 14.04 -18.81 27.04
N GLY A 328 13.37 -18.79 25.88
CA GLY A 328 11.91 -18.95 25.78
C GLY A 328 11.08 -17.73 26.20
N GLY A 329 11.65 -16.51 26.17
CA GLY A 329 10.92 -15.28 26.45
C GLY A 329 10.46 -14.58 25.18
N ASN A 330 9.21 -14.10 25.16
CA ASN A 330 8.65 -13.29 24.07
C ASN A 330 8.96 -11.80 24.30
N THR A 331 9.96 -11.28 23.59
CA THR A 331 10.44 -9.89 23.77
C THR A 331 10.04 -8.95 22.62
N ASP A 332 9.39 -9.44 21.58
CA ASP A 332 9.18 -8.72 20.32
C ASP A 332 8.28 -7.49 20.50
N PHE A 333 7.08 -7.67 21.04
CA PHE A 333 6.14 -6.59 21.33
C PHE A 333 6.74 -5.51 22.24
N TRP A 334 7.52 -5.92 23.25
CA TRP A 334 8.13 -5.02 24.23
C TRP A 334 9.14 -4.05 23.60
N VAL A 335 9.64 -4.37 22.40
CA VAL A 335 10.49 -3.47 21.62
C VAL A 335 9.68 -2.66 20.62
N THR A 336 8.79 -3.31 19.88
CA THR A 336 8.11 -2.68 18.74
C THR A 336 7.04 -1.69 19.18
N LEU A 337 6.25 -2.03 20.21
CA LEU A 337 5.16 -1.16 20.66
C LEU A 337 5.70 0.18 21.19
N PRO A 338 6.67 0.22 22.14
CA PRO A 338 7.17 1.50 22.62
C PRO A 338 7.79 2.36 21.51
N ALA A 339 8.46 1.74 20.54
CA ALA A 339 8.99 2.44 19.38
C ALA A 339 7.88 3.07 18.51
N ALA A 340 6.83 2.30 18.21
CA ALA A 340 5.69 2.80 17.44
C ALA A 340 4.92 3.90 18.17
N VAL A 341 4.70 3.75 19.48
CA VAL A 341 4.06 4.80 20.30
C VAL A 341 4.92 6.06 20.34
N THR A 342 6.24 5.93 20.47
CA THR A 342 7.16 7.08 20.44
C THR A 342 7.08 7.79 19.10
N MET A 343 7.09 7.04 17.99
CA MET A 343 6.95 7.61 16.66
C MET A 343 5.59 8.29 16.47
N LEU A 344 4.51 7.70 16.98
CA LEU A 344 3.16 8.28 16.93
C LEU A 344 3.10 9.61 17.70
N CYS A 345 3.68 9.67 18.89
CA CYS A 345 3.77 10.91 19.67
C CYS A 345 4.58 11.97 18.91
N LEU A 346 5.69 11.60 18.26
CA LEU A 346 6.49 12.51 17.45
C LEU A 346 5.72 13.02 16.22
N ASP A 347 5.03 12.14 15.50
CA ASP A 347 4.23 12.50 14.33
C ASP A 347 3.08 13.44 14.71
N LEU A 348 2.39 13.15 15.81
CA LEU A 348 1.31 14.00 16.33
C LEU A 348 1.83 15.36 16.78
N THR A 349 2.96 15.41 17.48
CA THR A 349 3.54 16.68 17.95
C THR A 349 4.07 17.53 16.81
N MET A 350 4.82 16.95 15.87
CA MET A 350 5.29 17.67 14.68
C MET A 350 4.13 18.11 13.80
N GLY A 351 3.14 17.24 13.56
CA GLY A 351 1.92 17.58 12.82
C GLY A 351 1.13 18.71 13.48
N TRP A 352 1.07 18.73 14.81
CA TRP A 352 0.42 19.82 15.56
C TRP A 352 1.19 21.13 15.46
N MET A 353 2.53 21.10 15.58
CA MET A 353 3.37 22.29 15.44
C MET A 353 3.27 22.90 14.04
N SER A 354 3.29 22.06 12.99
CA SER A 354 3.21 22.49 11.59
C SER A 354 1.78 22.67 11.06
N ARG A 355 0.77 22.69 11.95
CA ARG A 355 -0.65 22.77 11.54
C ARG A 355 -0.98 24.07 10.81
N ALA A 356 -0.36 25.18 11.18
CA ALA A 356 -0.63 26.48 10.57
C ALA A 356 -0.19 26.49 9.11
N ASP A 357 1.04 26.02 8.86
CA ASP A 357 1.60 25.88 7.52
C ASP A 357 0.80 24.90 6.66
N THR A 358 0.43 23.75 7.24
CA THR A 358 -0.37 22.73 6.54
C THR A 358 -1.74 23.28 6.12
N ARG A 359 -2.41 24.03 7.01
CA ARG A 359 -3.69 24.68 6.70
C ARG A 359 -3.54 25.79 5.67
N ALA A 360 -2.45 26.56 5.70
CA ALA A 360 -2.17 27.58 4.69
C ALA A 360 -1.98 26.96 3.31
N ILE A 361 -1.20 25.88 3.20
CA ILE A 361 -0.99 25.15 1.94
C ILE A 361 -2.31 24.55 1.43
N ALA A 362 -3.12 23.95 2.31
CA ALA A 362 -4.43 23.41 1.92
C ALA A 362 -5.38 24.48 1.38
N ARG A 363 -5.41 25.68 2.00
CA ARG A 363 -6.20 26.82 1.52
C ARG A 363 -5.72 27.32 0.15
N GLN A 364 -4.40 27.43 -0.03
CA GLN A 364 -3.81 27.86 -1.30
C GLN A 364 -4.14 26.87 -2.43
N LYS A 365 -4.02 25.56 -2.16
CA LYS A 365 -4.38 24.51 -3.14
C LYS A 365 -5.85 24.55 -3.49
N ARG A 366 -6.74 24.76 -2.51
CA ARG A 366 -8.18 24.88 -2.74
C ARG A 366 -8.53 26.09 -3.60
N GLY A 367 -7.96 27.27 -3.31
CA GLY A 367 -8.17 28.47 -4.13
C GLY A 367 -7.63 28.32 -5.55
N HIS A 368 -6.52 27.60 -5.74
CA HIS A 368 -6.00 27.31 -7.07
C HIS A 368 -6.91 26.35 -7.87
N ALA A 369 -7.42 25.30 -7.22
CA ALA A 369 -8.39 24.39 -7.85
C ALA A 369 -9.68 25.12 -8.25
N GLU A 370 -10.24 25.95 -7.36
CA GLU A 370 -11.40 26.80 -7.65
C GLU A 370 -11.12 27.77 -8.82
N SER A 371 -9.92 28.34 -8.91
CA SER A 371 -9.54 29.23 -10.03
C SER A 371 -9.36 28.52 -11.38
N LEU A 372 -8.90 27.26 -11.36
CA LEU A 372 -8.76 26.43 -12.55
C LEU A 372 -10.12 25.97 -13.07
N ASP A 373 -11.03 25.62 -12.18
CA ASP A 373 -12.40 25.23 -12.51
C ASP A 373 -13.18 26.39 -13.16
N VAL A 374 -13.11 27.58 -12.56
CA VAL A 374 -13.71 28.80 -13.13
C VAL A 374 -13.13 29.13 -14.51
N ASN A 375 -11.81 29.04 -14.69
CA ASN A 375 -11.19 29.29 -16.00
C ASN A 375 -11.51 28.19 -17.03
N GLY A 376 -11.69 26.95 -16.59
CA GLY A 376 -12.13 25.82 -17.41
C GLY A 376 -13.55 26.02 -17.91
N GLU A 377 -14.50 26.33 -17.02
CA GLU A 377 -15.89 26.67 -17.39
C GLU A 377 -15.97 27.88 -18.32
N VAL A 378 -15.19 28.94 -18.04
CA VAL A 378 -15.12 30.14 -18.89
C VAL A 378 -14.54 29.81 -20.28
N SER A 379 -13.56 28.90 -20.36
CA SER A 379 -12.98 28.49 -21.64
C SER A 379 -13.94 27.61 -22.46
N ILE A 380 -14.66 26.69 -21.81
CA ILE A 380 -15.69 25.84 -22.44
C ILE A 380 -16.84 26.69 -22.97
N THR A 381 -17.37 27.61 -22.16
CA THR A 381 -18.46 28.51 -22.57
C THR A 381 -18.04 29.43 -23.72
N LYS A 382 -16.81 29.94 -23.71
CA LYS A 382 -16.28 30.77 -24.78
C LYS A 382 -16.08 29.99 -26.08
N ASN A 383 -15.57 28.76 -26.01
CA ASN A 383 -15.43 27.88 -27.17
C ASN A 383 -16.79 27.48 -27.74
N MET A 384 -17.76 27.10 -26.90
CA MET A 384 -19.12 26.76 -27.32
C MET A 384 -19.82 27.94 -28.01
N ALA A 385 -19.66 29.16 -27.48
CA ALA A 385 -20.18 30.37 -28.11
C ALA A 385 -19.51 30.67 -29.47
N LEU A 386 -18.22 30.35 -29.62
CA LEU A 386 -17.48 30.54 -30.86
C LEU A 386 -17.90 29.51 -31.92
N THR A 387 -18.09 28.25 -31.53
CA THR A 387 -18.62 27.18 -32.39
C THR A 387 -20.04 27.52 -32.86
N HIS A 388 -20.90 27.99 -31.95
CA HIS A 388 -22.26 28.41 -32.30
C HIS A 388 -22.27 29.57 -33.30
N ARG A 389 -21.35 30.54 -33.17
CA ARG A 389 -21.19 31.64 -34.13
C ARG A 389 -20.68 31.17 -35.49
N LEU A 390 -19.74 30.22 -35.52
CA LEU A 390 -19.22 29.65 -36.78
C LEU A 390 -20.32 28.86 -37.52
N VAL A 391 -21.10 28.05 -36.81
CA VAL A 391 -22.24 27.32 -37.37
C VAL A 391 -23.30 28.28 -37.91
N ASN A 392 -23.64 29.34 -37.16
CA ASN A 392 -24.62 30.33 -37.63
C ASN A 392 -24.12 31.14 -38.85
N ASN A 393 -22.82 31.43 -38.93
CA ASN A 393 -22.25 32.11 -40.09
C ASN A 393 -22.22 31.21 -41.33
N GLN A 394 -21.96 29.90 -41.16
CA GLN A 394 -22.07 28.93 -42.25
C GLN A 394 -23.52 28.73 -42.72
N ALA A 395 -24.49 28.68 -41.78
CA ALA A 395 -25.92 28.59 -42.11
C ALA A 395 -26.42 29.83 -42.87
N LYS A 396 -25.97 31.03 -42.49
CA LYS A 396 -26.26 32.29 -43.23
C LYS A 396 -25.66 32.32 -44.63
N GLN A 397 -24.46 31.77 -44.82
CA GLN A 397 -23.84 31.67 -46.15
C GLN A 397 -24.55 30.64 -47.05
N ALA A 398 -25.21 29.64 -46.46
CA ALA A 398 -25.96 28.61 -47.18
C ALA A 398 -27.46 28.92 -47.40
N GLY A 399 -27.96 30.09 -46.96
CA GLY A 399 -29.34 30.54 -47.22
C GLY A 399 -30.42 29.91 -46.33
N TYR A 400 -30.06 29.27 -45.22
CA TYR A 400 -31.03 28.70 -44.26
C TYR A 400 -31.41 29.73 -43.17
N PRO A 401 -32.67 29.76 -42.71
CA PRO A 401 -33.08 30.65 -41.61
C PRO A 401 -32.39 30.26 -40.30
N SER A 402 -32.02 31.24 -39.47
CA SER A 402 -31.32 30.99 -38.20
C SER A 402 -32.20 30.22 -37.23
N LEU A 403 -31.71 29.10 -36.73
CA LEU A 403 -32.34 28.40 -35.60
C LEU A 403 -32.08 29.23 -34.33
N ALA A 404 -33.18 29.62 -33.68
CA ALA A 404 -33.21 30.39 -32.44
C ALA A 404 -32.88 29.50 -31.23
#